data_AF-A0A3Q8UQK3-F1
#
_entry.id   AF-A0A3Q8UQK3-F1
#
_cell.length_a   1.000
_cell.length_b   1.000
_cell.length_c   1.000
_cell.angle_alpha   90.00
_cell.angle_beta   90.00
_cell.angle_gamma   90.00
#
_symmetry.space_group_name_H-M   'P 1'
#
loop_
_entity.id
_entity.type
_entity.pdbx_description
1 polymer ?
#
loop_
_entity_poly.entity_id
_entity_poly.type
_entity_poly.pdbx_seq_one_letter_code
_entity_poly.pdbx_strand_id
1 'polypeptide(L)'
;MVPMPINDMPWWRWRANVRSALHMLSDPDFQREYWAAGTAGYGDVTDAVYRLVEDTWLDNWSAEKYVGTIFRDSREAALVDVAVLRVLRIMHQVGADSPVSAYMENHAWPEAVRAAREAHVRLAENDGDDPDAPPRSLEVLAIMTGAA
;
A
#
# COMPACT_ATOMS: atom_id res chain seq x y z
N MET A 1 21.98 1.97 7.05
CA MET A 1 21.64 3.20 6.27
C MET A 1 20.92 4.12 7.25
N VAL A 2 21.20 5.43 7.25
CA VAL A 2 20.51 6.36 8.15
C VAL A 2 19.09 6.57 7.60
N PRO A 3 18.02 6.37 8.41
CA PRO A 3 16.67 6.63 7.94
C PRO A 3 16.51 8.09 7.52
N MET A 4 15.85 8.31 6.40
CA MET A 4 15.65 9.64 5.84
C MET A 4 14.17 9.99 5.92
N PRO A 5 13.80 11.21 6.34
CA PRO A 5 12.41 11.64 6.36
C PRO A 5 11.72 11.41 4.99
N ILE A 6 10.44 11.05 5.01
CA ILE A 6 9.69 10.77 3.77
C ILE A 6 9.71 11.96 2.79
N ASN A 7 9.70 13.19 3.30
CA ASN A 7 9.68 14.43 2.52
C ASN A 7 11.01 14.77 1.80
N ASP A 8 12.03 13.94 1.98
CA ASP A 8 13.28 13.97 1.23
C ASP A 8 13.10 13.50 -0.23
N MET A 9 12.09 12.66 -0.49
CA MET A 9 11.79 12.18 -1.84
C MET A 9 11.07 13.25 -2.67
N PRO A 10 11.42 13.45 -3.96
CA PRO A 10 10.75 14.44 -4.81
C PRO A 10 9.22 14.27 -4.86
N TRP A 11 8.75 13.01 -4.92
CA TRP A 11 7.33 12.67 -4.98
C TRP A 11 6.85 12.01 -3.68
N TRP A 12 7.28 12.55 -2.54
CA TRP A 12 6.98 11.99 -1.22
C TRP A 12 5.49 11.82 -0.90
N ARG A 13 4.61 12.63 -1.49
CA ARG A 13 3.15 12.50 -1.32
C ARG A 13 2.63 11.19 -1.91
N TRP A 14 3.08 10.86 -3.13
CA TRP A 14 2.78 9.58 -3.76
C TRP A 14 3.40 8.42 -2.98
N ARG A 15 4.64 8.57 -2.49
CA ARG A 15 5.26 7.59 -1.60
C ARG A 15 4.42 7.35 -0.34
N ALA A 16 3.84 8.40 0.26
CA ALA A 16 2.97 8.28 1.42
C ALA A 16 1.68 7.51 1.10
N ASN A 17 1.07 7.76 -0.06
CA ASN A 17 -0.11 7.02 -0.52
C ASN A 17 0.20 5.53 -0.76
N VAL A 18 1.30 5.23 -1.47
CA VAL A 18 1.76 3.85 -1.71
C VAL A 18 2.00 3.13 -0.39
N ARG A 19 2.73 3.74 0.53
CA ARG A 19 3.00 3.15 1.84
C ARG A 19 1.72 2.93 2.64
N SER A 20 0.79 3.88 2.63
CA SER A 20 -0.51 3.71 3.29
C SER A 20 -1.30 2.53 2.73
N ALA A 21 -1.34 2.37 1.41
CA ALA A 21 -2.05 1.27 0.77
C ALA A 21 -1.41 -0.08 1.11
N LEU A 22 -0.08 -0.19 0.97
CA LEU A 22 0.66 -1.41 1.31
C LEU A 22 0.48 -1.78 2.78
N HIS A 23 0.49 -0.80 3.67
CA HIS A 23 0.30 -1.02 5.10
C HIS A 23 -1.05 -1.68 5.39
N MET A 24 -2.14 -1.10 4.88
CA MET A 24 -3.50 -1.64 5.08
C MET A 24 -3.67 -3.03 4.43
N LEU A 25 -3.08 -3.25 3.25
CA LEU A 25 -3.05 -4.56 2.59
C LEU A 25 -2.20 -5.61 3.33
N SER A 26 -1.27 -5.17 4.19
CA SER A 26 -0.33 -6.06 4.89
C SER A 26 -0.79 -6.53 6.27
N ASP A 27 -1.89 -6.00 6.79
CA ASP A 27 -2.35 -6.23 8.16
C ASP A 27 -3.69 -7.00 8.20
N PRO A 28 -3.67 -8.33 8.42
CA PRO A 28 -4.90 -9.13 8.48
C PRO A 28 -5.84 -8.79 9.64
N ASP A 29 -5.30 -8.31 10.77
CA ASP A 29 -6.12 -7.91 11.93
C ASP A 29 -6.88 -6.64 11.57
N PHE A 30 -6.16 -5.64 11.02
CA PHE A 30 -6.78 -4.43 10.47
C PHE A 30 -7.86 -4.73 9.42
N GLN A 31 -7.58 -5.66 8.48
CA GLN A 31 -8.54 -6.05 7.45
C GLN A 31 -9.85 -6.59 8.04
N ARG A 32 -9.76 -7.38 9.14
CA ARG A 32 -10.96 -7.88 9.83
C ARG A 32 -11.68 -6.78 10.60
N GLU A 33 -10.94 -5.99 11.36
CA GLU A 33 -11.50 -5.01 12.30
C GLU A 33 -12.07 -3.77 11.61
N TYR A 34 -11.51 -3.38 10.45
CA TYR A 34 -11.90 -2.17 9.75
C TYR A 34 -12.59 -2.46 8.43
N TRP A 35 -11.97 -3.21 7.52
CA TRP A 35 -12.57 -3.46 6.20
C TRP A 35 -13.76 -4.41 6.26
N ALA A 36 -13.60 -5.60 6.87
CA ALA A 36 -14.69 -6.58 6.95
C ALA A 36 -15.83 -6.10 7.86
N ALA A 37 -15.53 -5.30 8.89
CA ALA A 37 -16.52 -4.69 9.76
C ALA A 37 -17.22 -3.45 9.15
N GLY A 38 -16.70 -2.90 8.04
CA GLY A 38 -17.24 -1.69 7.41
C GLY A 38 -17.01 -0.42 8.23
N THR A 39 -15.95 -0.38 9.04
CA THR A 39 -15.61 0.78 9.86
C THR A 39 -15.15 1.93 8.96
N ALA A 40 -15.82 3.09 9.07
CA ALA A 40 -15.50 4.28 8.29
C ALA A 40 -14.11 4.86 8.60
N GLY A 41 -13.58 5.65 7.66
CA GLY A 41 -12.34 6.42 7.81
C GLY A 41 -11.08 5.76 7.25
N TYR A 42 -11.17 4.49 6.84
CA TYR A 42 -10.06 3.72 6.25
C TYR A 42 -10.28 3.29 4.81
N GLY A 43 -11.49 3.50 4.29
CA GLY A 43 -11.92 2.92 3.01
C GLY A 43 -12.02 1.41 3.10
N ASP A 44 -11.99 0.74 1.95
CA ASP A 44 -11.94 -0.70 1.83
C ASP A 44 -10.71 -1.19 1.03
N VAL A 45 -10.71 -2.48 0.69
CA VAL A 45 -9.65 -3.09 -0.13
C VAL A 45 -9.51 -2.40 -1.48
N THR A 46 -10.63 -2.03 -2.10
CA THR A 46 -10.68 -1.38 -3.41
C THR A 46 -10.07 0.02 -3.33
N ASP A 47 -10.41 0.81 -2.30
CA ASP A 47 -9.78 2.11 -2.05
C ASP A 47 -8.25 2.02 -1.84
N ALA A 48 -7.79 0.94 -1.20
CA ALA A 48 -6.36 0.70 -1.03
C ALA A 48 -5.69 0.32 -2.37
N VAL A 49 -6.31 -0.53 -3.19
CA VAL A 49 -5.77 -0.86 -4.52
C VAL A 49 -5.73 0.37 -5.42
N TYR A 50 -6.80 1.18 -5.45
CA TYR A 50 -6.83 2.41 -6.25
C TYR A 50 -5.69 3.37 -5.91
N ARG A 51 -5.49 3.66 -4.62
CA ARG A 51 -4.34 4.50 -4.17
C ARG A 51 -2.99 3.88 -4.48
N LEU A 52 -2.92 2.55 -4.51
CA LEU A 52 -1.69 1.85 -4.84
C LEU A 52 -1.35 2.00 -6.33
N VAL A 53 -2.33 1.94 -7.23
CA VAL A 53 -2.07 1.79 -8.68
C VAL A 53 -2.53 2.96 -9.55
N GLU A 54 -3.69 3.56 -9.31
CA GLU A 54 -4.22 4.62 -10.18
C GLU A 54 -3.45 5.92 -9.99
N ASP A 55 -3.18 6.29 -8.74
CA ASP A 55 -2.42 7.51 -8.43
C ASP A 55 -0.96 7.44 -8.89
N THR A 56 -0.42 6.24 -9.10
CA THR A 56 1.01 5.98 -9.35
C THR A 56 1.30 5.34 -10.71
N TRP A 57 0.28 4.88 -11.43
CA TRP A 57 0.37 4.14 -12.69
C TRP A 57 1.15 2.81 -12.57
N LEU A 58 1.20 2.22 -11.37
CA LEU A 58 1.90 0.95 -11.12
C LEU A 58 1.20 -0.27 -11.73
N ASP A 59 -0.02 -0.10 -12.24
CA ASP A 59 -0.71 -1.09 -13.08
C ASP A 59 -0.15 -1.15 -14.52
N ASN A 60 0.37 -0.03 -15.02
CA ASN A 60 0.85 0.11 -16.39
C ASN A 60 2.38 0.09 -16.49
N TRP A 61 3.08 0.45 -15.42
CA TRP A 61 4.53 0.58 -15.40
C TRP A 61 5.15 -0.02 -14.14
N SER A 62 6.30 -0.67 -14.30
CA SER A 62 7.11 -1.12 -13.16
C SER A 62 7.52 0.05 -12.27
N ALA A 63 7.52 -0.20 -10.96
CA ALA A 63 8.04 0.65 -9.91
C ALA A 63 9.47 1.12 -10.17
N GLU A 64 10.27 0.34 -10.92
CA GLU A 64 11.67 0.67 -11.24
C GLU A 64 11.78 2.03 -11.96
N LYS A 65 10.75 2.41 -12.75
CA LYS A 65 10.72 3.71 -13.42
C LYS A 65 10.66 4.91 -12.46
N TYR A 66 10.25 4.68 -11.22
CA TYR A 66 10.06 5.70 -10.20
C TYR A 66 11.16 5.66 -9.12
N VAL A 67 12.25 4.93 -9.37
CA VAL A 67 13.45 4.99 -8.53
C VAL A 67 14.09 6.38 -8.62
N GLY A 68 14.41 6.95 -7.47
CA GLY A 68 14.86 8.34 -7.32
C GLY A 68 13.74 9.37 -7.21
N THR A 69 12.46 8.99 -7.37
CA THR A 69 11.31 9.91 -7.22
C THR A 69 10.31 9.45 -6.15
N ILE A 70 9.71 8.26 -6.31
CA ILE A 70 8.80 7.63 -5.32
C ILE A 70 9.58 6.62 -4.47
N PHE A 71 10.44 5.83 -5.11
CA PHE A 71 11.24 4.78 -4.47
C PHE A 71 12.69 5.22 -4.36
N ARG A 72 13.33 4.90 -3.25
CA ARG A 72 14.72 5.30 -2.97
C ARG A 72 15.73 4.47 -3.76
N ASP A 73 15.45 3.17 -3.92
CA ASP A 73 16.34 2.22 -4.57
C ASP A 73 15.54 1.15 -5.34
N SER A 74 16.23 0.40 -6.20
CA SER A 74 15.62 -0.70 -6.96
C SER A 74 15.10 -1.84 -6.08
N ARG A 75 15.53 -1.92 -4.81
CA ARG A 75 15.04 -2.95 -3.89
C ARG A 75 13.64 -2.61 -3.38
N GLU A 76 13.38 -1.35 -3.05
CA GLU A 76 12.02 -0.86 -2.79
C GLU A 76 11.12 -1.11 -3.99
N ALA A 77 11.57 -0.71 -5.18
CA ALA A 77 10.80 -0.87 -6.41
C ALA A 77 10.44 -2.35 -6.67
N ALA A 78 11.42 -3.26 -6.58
CA ALA A 78 11.18 -4.68 -6.82
C ALA A 78 10.16 -5.30 -5.83
N LEU A 79 10.21 -4.90 -4.55
CA LEU A 79 9.23 -5.38 -3.55
C LEU A 79 7.83 -4.85 -3.85
N VAL A 80 7.72 -3.58 -4.24
CA VAL A 80 6.45 -2.95 -4.60
C VAL A 80 5.85 -3.58 -5.85
N ASP A 81 6.64 -3.81 -6.91
CA ASP A 81 6.18 -4.51 -8.11
C ASP A 81 5.59 -5.89 -7.78
N VAL A 82 6.28 -6.63 -6.92
CA VAL A 82 5.87 -7.96 -6.48
C VAL A 82 4.56 -7.92 -5.68
N ALA A 83 4.34 -6.89 -4.86
CA ALA A 83 3.08 -6.69 -4.14
C ALA A 83 1.94 -6.30 -5.10
N VAL A 84 2.15 -5.31 -5.97
CA VAL A 84 1.18 -4.82 -6.95
C VAL A 84 0.70 -5.95 -7.85
N LEU A 85 1.62 -6.74 -8.41
CA LEU A 85 1.28 -7.87 -9.29
C LEU A 85 0.38 -8.91 -8.62
N ARG A 86 0.60 -9.19 -7.33
CA ARG A 86 -0.23 -10.16 -6.57
C ARG A 86 -1.61 -9.60 -6.30
N VAL A 87 -1.67 -8.35 -5.84
CA VAL A 87 -2.94 -7.67 -5.50
C VAL A 87 -3.80 -7.51 -6.76
N LEU A 88 -3.25 -7.02 -7.86
CA LEU A 88 -3.98 -6.85 -9.12
C LEU A 88 -4.48 -8.19 -9.69
N ARG A 89 -3.68 -9.26 -9.57
CA ARG A 89 -4.12 -10.60 -9.99
C ARG A 89 -5.36 -11.05 -9.21
N ILE A 90 -5.38 -10.84 -7.90
CA ILE A 90 -6.54 -11.21 -7.06
C ILE A 90 -7.73 -10.32 -7.40
N MET A 91 -7.54 -9.01 -7.55
CA MET A 91 -8.59 -8.08 -7.95
C MET A 91 -9.22 -8.47 -9.29
N HIS A 92 -8.43 -8.88 -10.28
CA HIS A 92 -8.94 -9.38 -11.55
C HIS A 92 -9.71 -10.70 -11.44
N GLN A 93 -9.36 -11.57 -10.48
CA GLN A 93 -10.03 -12.84 -10.25
C GLN A 93 -11.34 -12.68 -9.47
N VAL A 94 -11.33 -11.81 -8.47
CA VAL A 94 -12.44 -11.60 -7.53
C VAL A 94 -13.43 -10.56 -8.06
N GLY A 95 -12.95 -9.56 -8.80
CA GLY A 95 -13.74 -8.44 -9.33
C GLY A 95 -13.79 -7.24 -8.36
N ALA A 96 -13.67 -6.03 -8.91
CA ALA A 96 -13.59 -4.78 -8.15
C ALA A 96 -14.81 -4.52 -7.24
N ASP A 97 -16.00 -4.92 -7.67
CA ASP A 97 -17.27 -4.70 -6.96
C ASP A 97 -17.58 -5.79 -5.91
N SER A 98 -16.69 -6.77 -5.73
CA SER A 98 -16.88 -7.86 -4.77
C SER A 98 -16.63 -7.40 -3.33
N PRO A 99 -17.30 -8.01 -2.34
CA PRO A 99 -17.08 -7.66 -0.94
C PRO A 99 -15.66 -8.02 -0.49
N VAL A 100 -15.14 -7.29 0.50
CA VAL A 100 -13.80 -7.51 1.11
C VAL A 100 -13.59 -8.98 1.50
N SER A 101 -14.62 -9.65 2.03
CA SER A 101 -14.53 -11.06 2.42
C SER A 101 -14.12 -11.97 1.27
N ALA A 102 -14.56 -11.69 0.03
CA ALA A 102 -14.19 -12.48 -1.15
C ALA A 102 -12.70 -12.36 -1.48
N TYR A 103 -12.07 -11.22 -1.21
CA TYR A 103 -10.63 -11.05 -1.33
C TYR A 103 -9.91 -11.85 -0.25
N MET A 104 -10.36 -11.73 1.01
CA MET A 104 -9.75 -12.41 2.15
C MET A 104 -9.86 -13.94 2.08
N GLU A 105 -10.93 -14.46 1.48
CA GLU A 105 -11.16 -15.88 1.25
C GLU A 105 -10.39 -16.44 0.04
N ASN A 106 -9.80 -15.57 -0.80
CA ASN A 106 -9.01 -16.02 -1.94
C ASN A 106 -7.76 -16.76 -1.46
N HIS A 107 -7.54 -17.97 -1.98
CA HIS A 107 -6.39 -18.82 -1.63
C HIS A 107 -5.01 -18.15 -1.80
N ALA A 108 -4.89 -17.17 -2.70
CA ALA A 108 -3.64 -16.42 -2.94
C ALA A 108 -3.50 -15.14 -2.10
N TRP A 109 -4.52 -14.80 -1.29
CA TRP A 109 -4.52 -13.61 -0.43
C TRP A 109 -3.37 -13.59 0.58
N PRO A 110 -3.05 -14.70 1.29
CA PRO A 110 -1.94 -14.70 2.24
C PRO A 110 -0.59 -14.30 1.61
N GLU A 111 -0.32 -14.73 0.37
CA GLU A 111 0.89 -14.31 -0.35
C GLU A 111 0.87 -12.84 -0.76
N ALA A 112 -0.30 -12.28 -1.09
CA ALA A 112 -0.43 -10.86 -1.39
C ALA A 112 -0.19 -10.00 -0.14
N VAL A 113 -0.78 -10.39 1.00
CA VAL A 113 -0.55 -9.76 2.31
C VAL A 113 0.93 -9.77 2.68
N ARG A 114 1.60 -10.93 2.54
CA ARG A 114 3.04 -11.03 2.84
C ARG A 114 3.88 -10.14 1.93
N ALA A 115 3.56 -10.09 0.64
CA ALA A 115 4.27 -9.24 -0.31
C ALA A 115 4.09 -7.75 0.01
N ALA A 116 2.86 -7.34 0.33
CA ALA A 116 2.56 -5.99 0.78
C ALA A 116 3.33 -5.65 2.07
N ARG A 117 3.42 -6.59 3.00
CA ARG A 117 4.19 -6.44 4.25
C ARG A 117 5.67 -6.21 3.99
N GLU A 118 6.30 -7.02 3.15
CA GLU A 118 7.72 -6.88 2.82
C GLU A 118 8.02 -5.51 2.20
N ALA A 119 7.16 -5.04 1.29
CA ALA A 119 7.28 -3.72 0.70
C ALA A 119 7.06 -2.59 1.73
N HIS A 120 5.97 -2.65 2.51
CA HIS A 120 5.65 -1.65 3.55
C HIS A 120 6.78 -1.50 4.57
N VAL A 121 7.28 -2.62 5.13
CA VAL A 121 8.37 -2.61 6.11
C VAL A 121 9.60 -1.92 5.52
N ARG A 122 9.99 -2.28 4.30
CA ARG A 122 11.16 -1.68 3.65
C ARG A 122 11.00 -0.16 3.48
N LEU A 123 9.83 0.29 3.04
CA LEU A 123 9.54 1.71 2.85
C LEU A 123 9.52 2.47 4.19
N ALA A 124 8.85 1.91 5.21
CA ALA A 124 8.73 2.52 6.53
C ALA A 124 10.07 2.67 7.23
N GLU A 125 10.89 1.61 7.25
CA GLU A 125 12.24 1.64 7.85
C GLU A 125 13.13 2.68 7.16
N ASN A 126 13.09 2.76 5.83
CA ASN A 126 13.85 3.75 5.08
C ASN A 126 13.35 5.18 5.31
N ASP A 127 12.08 5.34 5.65
CA ASP A 127 11.45 6.62 6.01
C ASP A 127 11.67 7.01 7.47
N GLY A 128 12.20 6.10 8.30
CA GLY A 128 12.37 6.29 9.75
C GLY A 128 11.10 6.12 10.57
N ASP A 129 10.05 5.55 9.98
CA ASP A 129 8.78 5.25 10.65
C ASP A 129 8.82 3.83 11.25
N ASP A 130 8.05 3.62 12.32
CA ASP A 130 7.80 2.29 12.87
C ASP A 130 6.83 1.49 11.96
N PRO A 131 7.26 0.36 11.36
CA PRO A 131 6.38 -0.45 10.51
C PRO A 131 5.30 -1.21 11.28
N ASP A 132 5.42 -1.35 12.60
CA ASP A 132 4.48 -2.09 13.47
C ASP A 132 3.43 -1.17 14.11
N ALA A 133 3.56 0.15 13.95
CA ALA A 133 2.51 1.08 14.33
C ALA A 133 1.24 0.84 13.48
N PRO A 134 0.03 1.09 14.00
CA PRO A 134 -1.20 0.84 13.25
C PRO A 134 -1.33 1.75 12.01
N PRO A 135 -2.09 1.34 10.98
CA PRO A 135 -2.37 2.17 9.81
C PRO A 135 -3.02 3.51 10.18
N ARG A 136 -2.59 4.58 9.50
CA ARG A 136 -3.22 5.91 9.64
C ARG A 136 -4.54 5.95 8.88
N SER A 137 -5.52 6.72 9.37
CA SER A 137 -6.78 6.93 8.65
C SER A 137 -6.57 7.73 7.36
N LEU A 138 -7.55 7.66 6.45
CA LEU A 138 -7.54 8.43 5.20
C LEU A 138 -7.53 9.94 5.44
N GLU A 139 -8.22 10.40 6.49
CA GLU A 139 -8.22 11.81 6.88
C GLU A 139 -6.82 12.27 7.30
N VAL A 140 -6.13 11.49 8.14
CA VAL A 140 -4.75 11.79 8.54
C VAL A 140 -3.83 11.79 7.33
N LEU A 141 -3.99 10.84 6.41
CA LEU A 141 -3.23 10.80 5.17
C LEU A 141 -3.48 12.04 4.27
N ALA A 142 -4.73 12.47 4.16
CA ALA A 142 -5.10 13.66 3.39
C ALA A 142 -4.49 14.93 3.99
N ILE A 143 -4.53 15.09 5.31
CA ILE A 143 -3.89 16.20 6.02
C ILE A 143 -2.37 16.17 5.79
N MET A 144 -1.74 15.00 5.94
CA MET A 144 -0.29 14.84 5.75
C MET A 144 0.15 15.17 4.32
N THR A 145 -0.65 14.81 3.31
CA THR A 145 -0.32 15.04 1.90
C THR A 145 -0.81 16.40 1.39
N GLY A 146 -1.61 17.13 2.17
CA GLY A 146 -2.19 18.41 1.77
C GLY A 146 -3.32 18.28 0.75
N ALA A 147 -4.05 17.17 0.80
CA ALA A 147 -5.23 16.87 -0.03
C ALA A 147 -6.56 17.08 0.71
N ALA A 148 -6.51 17.55 1.96
CA ALA A 148 -7.66 17.87 2.80
C ALA A 148 -8.27 19.25 2.45
#